data_AF-T1I0G1-F1
#
_entry.id   AF-T1I0G1-F1
#
_cell.length_a   1.000
_cell.length_b   1.000
_cell.length_c   1.000
_cell.angle_alpha   90.00
_cell.angle_beta   90.00
_cell.angle_gamma   90.00
#
_symmetry.space_group_name_H-M   'P 1'
#
loop_
_entity.id
_entity.type
_entity.pdbx_description
1 polymer ?
#
loop_
_entity_poly.entity_id
_entity_poly.type
_entity_poly.pdbx_seq_one_letter_code
_entity_poly.pdbx_strand_id
1 'polypeptide(L)'
;DNAILTQSRFILMEPMLLLFMLCGYLFLLKFQRHNKNMQSLKWWLYLSLALLSLTLAMCVKYVGFFALWLGTFLIMKDWWWLLPRKDMSDLSLALQGLARCVLNIAIPVLVYVTIFYVHLAVLTKAGPHDSVMTSAFQASLEGGLASITKGQPLEVAHGSQITLRHTHGKACWLHSHNEVYPIRYPDKRGSSHQQQVTCYTFKDLNNWWIIRRPEKSNLVVSMPPDSIKHGDIIHLVHGITGRALNSHDVSAPMSPHNQEVSCYIDYNVSMPAQNLWRVDITNREQEGDVWHTIQSQVRLIHVNSSQALRYSGRQLPDWGFNQMEIVTDKTVIQDDTIWNVEEHRYTKFEDEKERERDMINAEMIPLKVTSLSFWRKFSELQYKMLFPSQENIQSHMYSSDPPEWPLMTRGIAYWVSSHHNGQVHLLGNIVIWYSASLCLVIYFSLFIFYLLRRRRLCYDIETGAWNFFLHTGSFLFLGYLLHYLPYFFVDRTLFLHHYFPALLFKILLTAAIVEHLYFLTSRNKIVQQIYKIIIIIWILSIITVFKKFSVLSYGAVPLSAEDVYKLRWRDTWDFIVHKD
;
A
#
# COMPACT_ATOMS: atom_id res chain seq x y z
N ASP A 1 -6.30 -26.09 -14.38
CA ASP A 1 -6.81 -24.80 -14.88
C ASP A 1 -5.66 -24.00 -15.47
N ASN A 2 -5.85 -23.33 -16.62
CA ASN A 2 -4.79 -22.61 -17.33
C ASN A 2 -4.36 -21.34 -16.60
N ALA A 3 -5.27 -20.61 -15.95
CA ALA A 3 -4.96 -19.37 -15.25
C ALA A 3 -4.12 -19.63 -14.00
N ILE A 4 -4.47 -20.67 -13.23
CA ILE A 4 -3.66 -21.11 -12.07
C ILE A 4 -2.27 -21.54 -12.54
N LEU A 5 -2.15 -22.30 -13.64
CA LEU A 5 -0.86 -22.70 -14.19
C LEU A 5 -0.02 -21.49 -14.57
N THR A 6 -0.56 -20.57 -15.40
CA THR A 6 0.15 -19.38 -15.85
C THR A 6 0.67 -18.59 -14.65
N GLN A 7 -0.15 -18.42 -13.60
CA GLN A 7 0.26 -17.67 -12.42
C GLN A 7 1.27 -18.39 -11.53
N SER A 8 1.17 -19.71 -11.40
CA SER A 8 2.12 -20.53 -10.65
C SER A 8 3.49 -20.68 -11.33
N ARG A 9 3.57 -20.42 -12.63
CA ARG A 9 4.80 -20.57 -13.41
C ARG A 9 5.79 -19.42 -13.20
N PHE A 10 5.29 -18.21 -12.94
CA PHE A 10 6.14 -17.03 -12.76
C PHE A 10 6.44 -16.76 -11.29
N ILE A 11 7.43 -15.89 -11.05
CA ILE A 11 7.81 -15.43 -9.70
C ILE A 11 6.77 -14.39 -9.26
N LEU A 12 5.59 -14.87 -8.89
CA LEU A 12 4.44 -14.07 -8.48
C LEU A 12 4.00 -14.48 -7.08
N MET A 13 3.27 -13.58 -6.42
CA MET A 13 2.88 -13.76 -5.01
C MET A 13 1.60 -14.59 -4.86
N GLU A 14 0.73 -14.60 -5.87
CA GLU A 14 -0.56 -15.29 -5.81
C GLU A 14 -0.44 -16.80 -5.54
N PRO A 15 0.47 -17.57 -6.15
CA PRO A 15 0.61 -19.00 -5.86
C PRO A 15 0.97 -19.28 -4.39
N MET A 16 1.82 -18.45 -3.80
CA MET A 16 2.19 -18.55 -2.37
C MET A 16 0.99 -18.25 -1.48
N LEU A 17 0.23 -17.20 -1.80
CA LEU A 17 -1.01 -16.85 -1.10
C LEU A 17 -2.02 -18.00 -1.14
N LEU A 18 -2.26 -18.58 -2.33
CA LEU A 18 -3.21 -19.67 -2.52
C LEU A 18 -2.78 -20.94 -1.76
N LEU A 19 -1.48 -21.26 -1.77
CA LEU A 19 -0.94 -22.40 -1.03
C LEU A 19 -1.16 -22.25 0.48
N PHE A 20 -0.74 -21.12 1.07
CA PHE A 20 -0.88 -20.88 2.51
C PHE A 20 -2.35 -20.82 2.95
N MET A 21 -3.23 -20.27 2.11
CA MET A 21 -4.66 -20.25 2.32
C MET A 21 -5.25 -21.68 2.38
N LEU A 22 -4.99 -22.50 1.35
CA LEU A 22 -5.49 -23.87 1.27
C LEU A 22 -4.93 -24.76 2.38
N CYS A 23 -3.63 -24.65 2.69
CA CYS A 23 -3.01 -25.36 3.81
C CYS A 23 -3.65 -24.97 5.14
N GLY A 24 -3.91 -23.67 5.35
CA GLY A 24 -4.57 -23.15 6.55
C GLY A 24 -5.96 -23.76 6.75
N TYR A 25 -6.79 -23.77 5.70
CA TYR A 25 -8.10 -24.40 5.76
C TYR A 25 -8.04 -25.91 5.91
N LEU A 26 -7.09 -26.60 5.27
CA LEU A 26 -6.91 -28.03 5.44
C LEU A 26 -6.59 -28.39 6.90
N PHE A 27 -5.68 -27.66 7.54
CA PHE A 27 -5.39 -27.86 8.96
C PHE A 27 -6.57 -27.51 9.85
N LEU A 28 -7.35 -26.49 9.50
CA LEU A 28 -8.56 -26.13 10.24
C LEU A 28 -9.65 -27.23 10.15
N LEU A 29 -9.84 -27.83 8.98
CA LEU A 29 -10.74 -28.98 8.80
C LEU A 29 -10.23 -30.22 9.56
N LYS A 30 -8.91 -30.43 9.64
CA LYS A 30 -8.31 -31.49 10.49
C LYS A 30 -8.52 -31.21 11.98
N PHE A 31 -8.40 -29.94 12.39
CA PHE A 31 -8.69 -29.49 13.75
C PHE A 31 -10.15 -29.77 14.13
N GLN A 32 -11.10 -29.49 13.24
CA GLN A 32 -12.53 -29.76 13.46
C GLN A 32 -12.83 -31.22 13.83
N ARG A 33 -12.08 -32.18 13.26
CA ARG A 33 -12.22 -33.61 13.60
C ARG A 33 -11.78 -33.93 15.03
N HIS A 34 -10.84 -33.16 15.58
CA HIS A 34 -10.32 -33.32 16.94
C HIS A 34 -10.85 -32.27 17.93
N ASN A 35 -11.82 -31.43 17.53
CA ASN A 35 -12.26 -30.23 18.23
C ASN A 35 -12.73 -30.45 19.68
N LYS A 36 -13.14 -31.68 20.03
CA LYS A 36 -13.68 -32.04 21.34
C LYS A 36 -12.63 -32.20 22.44
N ASN A 37 -11.43 -32.67 22.09
CA ASN A 37 -10.45 -33.10 23.09
C ASN A 37 -9.25 -32.13 23.15
N MET A 38 -9.36 -31.13 24.03
CA MET A 38 -8.30 -30.14 24.30
C MET A 38 -7.01 -30.78 24.82
N GLN A 39 -7.08 -31.94 25.47
CA GLN A 39 -5.90 -32.65 25.98
C GLN A 39 -5.10 -33.33 24.85
N SER A 40 -5.68 -33.44 23.65
CA SER A 40 -4.98 -34.01 22.51
C SER A 40 -3.92 -33.05 21.97
N LEU A 41 -2.67 -33.52 21.84
CA LEU A 41 -1.61 -32.77 21.16
C LEU A 41 -2.02 -32.36 19.73
N LYS A 42 -2.83 -33.19 19.05
CA LYS A 42 -3.34 -32.92 17.70
C LYS A 42 -4.25 -31.69 17.65
N TRP A 43 -4.97 -31.39 18.74
CA TRP A 43 -5.82 -30.20 18.85
C TRP A 43 -4.97 -28.93 18.75
N TRP A 44 -3.93 -28.85 19.58
CA TRP A 44 -2.99 -27.72 19.59
C TRP A 44 -2.20 -27.63 18.29
N LEU A 45 -1.68 -28.75 17.80
CA LEU A 45 -0.88 -28.79 16.57
C LEU A 45 -1.67 -28.28 15.37
N TYR A 46 -2.88 -28.80 15.12
CA TYR A 46 -3.65 -28.41 13.94
C TYR A 46 -4.19 -26.98 14.04
N LEU A 47 -4.58 -26.52 15.23
CA LEU A 47 -5.03 -25.14 15.41
C LEU A 47 -3.86 -24.16 15.18
N SER A 48 -2.70 -24.44 15.78
CA SER A 48 -1.51 -23.60 15.61
C SER A 48 -1.01 -23.59 14.17
N LEU A 49 -0.96 -24.75 13.49
CA LEU A 49 -0.58 -24.83 12.07
C LEU A 49 -1.59 -24.12 11.16
N ALA A 50 -2.89 -24.20 11.45
CA ALA A 50 -3.91 -23.49 10.70
C ALA A 50 -3.71 -21.97 10.82
N LEU A 51 -3.57 -21.45 12.04
CA LEU A 51 -3.37 -20.02 12.30
C LEU A 51 -2.04 -19.51 11.74
N LEU A 52 -0.96 -20.29 11.87
CA LEU A 52 0.33 -19.98 11.26
C LEU A 52 0.19 -19.84 9.74
N SER A 53 -0.39 -20.84 9.07
CA SER A 53 -0.54 -20.82 7.61
C SER A 53 -1.46 -19.69 7.12
N LEU A 54 -2.56 -19.42 7.82
CA LEU A 54 -3.44 -18.30 7.48
C LEU A 54 -2.77 -16.93 7.71
N THR A 55 -1.93 -16.81 8.74
CA THR A 55 -1.16 -15.58 8.96
C THR A 55 -0.08 -15.40 7.90
N LEU A 56 0.59 -16.49 7.48
CA LEU A 56 1.55 -16.44 6.36
C LEU A 56 0.87 -15.97 5.07
N ALA A 57 -0.36 -16.41 4.80
CA ALA A 57 -1.15 -15.89 3.68
C ALA A 57 -1.37 -14.36 3.77
N MET A 58 -1.70 -13.84 4.95
CA MET A 58 -1.82 -12.39 5.19
C MET A 58 -0.48 -11.66 4.99
N CYS A 59 0.64 -12.26 5.40
CA CYS A 59 1.98 -11.67 5.25
C CYS A 59 2.45 -11.62 3.79
N VAL A 60 2.01 -12.56 2.94
CA VAL A 60 2.28 -12.53 1.50
C VAL A 60 1.54 -11.37 0.83
N LYS A 61 0.26 -11.20 1.13
CA LYS A 61 -0.58 -10.12 0.57
C LYS A 61 -1.74 -9.83 1.52
N TYR A 62 -2.10 -8.56 1.71
CA TYR A 62 -3.19 -8.21 2.63
C TYR A 62 -4.56 -8.78 2.28
N VAL A 63 -4.78 -9.21 1.04
CA VAL A 63 -5.98 -9.99 0.68
C VAL A 63 -6.08 -11.29 1.51
N GLY A 64 -4.97 -11.83 2.01
CA GLY A 64 -4.96 -12.97 2.94
C GLY A 64 -5.61 -12.67 4.30
N PHE A 65 -5.85 -11.40 4.66
CA PHE A 65 -6.65 -11.03 5.83
C PHE A 65 -8.05 -11.66 5.77
N PHE A 66 -8.66 -11.67 4.59
CA PHE A 66 -9.93 -12.34 4.34
C PHE A 66 -9.90 -13.83 4.66
N ALA A 67 -8.77 -14.48 4.36
CA ALA A 67 -8.60 -15.88 4.67
C ALA A 67 -8.50 -16.14 6.18
N LEU A 68 -7.72 -15.32 6.88
CA LEU A 68 -7.58 -15.35 8.34
C LEU A 68 -8.91 -15.05 9.05
N TRP A 69 -9.68 -14.09 8.54
CA TRP A 69 -11.00 -13.74 9.06
C TRP A 69 -11.99 -14.90 8.91
N LEU A 70 -12.05 -15.54 7.74
CA LEU A 70 -12.90 -16.73 7.56
C LEU A 70 -12.46 -17.87 8.48
N GLY A 71 -11.15 -18.09 8.65
CA GLY A 71 -10.63 -19.07 9.59
C GLY A 71 -11.04 -18.79 11.03
N THR A 72 -10.92 -17.53 11.47
CA THR A 72 -11.39 -17.06 12.78
C THR A 72 -12.89 -17.29 12.96
N PHE A 73 -13.70 -16.91 11.97
CA PHE A 73 -15.14 -17.11 11.99
C PHE A 73 -15.50 -18.59 12.15
N LEU A 74 -14.80 -19.49 11.46
CA LEU A 74 -15.00 -20.93 11.60
C LEU A 74 -14.64 -21.43 13.01
N ILE A 75 -13.51 -21.00 13.57
CA ILE A 75 -13.10 -21.35 14.94
C ILE A 75 -14.17 -20.92 15.95
N MET A 76 -14.71 -19.69 15.80
CA MET A 76 -15.78 -19.18 16.66
C MET A 76 -17.08 -19.96 16.49
N LYS A 77 -17.48 -20.25 15.25
CA LYS A 77 -18.66 -21.05 14.94
C LYS A 77 -18.54 -22.46 15.52
N ASP A 78 -17.36 -23.06 15.44
CA ASP A 78 -17.13 -24.40 15.96
C ASP A 78 -17.17 -24.45 17.49
N TRP A 79 -16.70 -23.39 18.17
CA TRP A 79 -16.91 -23.23 19.62
C TRP A 79 -18.38 -23.01 19.97
N TRP A 80 -19.09 -22.18 19.20
CA TRP A 80 -20.52 -21.93 19.40
C TRP A 80 -21.36 -23.22 19.37
N TRP A 81 -21.03 -24.15 18.47
CA TRP A 81 -21.70 -25.46 18.40
C TRP A 81 -21.30 -26.46 19.49
N LEU A 82 -20.32 -26.15 20.33
CA LEU A 82 -20.02 -26.93 21.54
C LEU A 82 -20.91 -26.50 22.71
N LEU A 83 -21.44 -25.28 22.74
CA LEU A 83 -22.26 -24.75 23.83
C LEU A 83 -23.52 -25.59 24.17
N PRO A 84 -24.28 -26.12 23.18
CA PRO A 84 -25.49 -26.87 23.50
C PRO A 84 -25.23 -28.28 24.04
N ARG A 85 -23.97 -28.72 24.07
CA ARG A 85 -23.65 -30.11 24.41
C ARG A 85 -23.55 -30.30 25.92
N LYS A 86 -24.24 -31.32 26.43
CA LYS A 86 -24.27 -31.69 27.85
C LYS A 86 -23.17 -32.68 28.26
N ASP A 87 -22.31 -33.10 27.32
CA ASP A 87 -21.22 -34.06 27.55
C ASP A 87 -19.95 -33.41 28.12
N MET A 88 -19.89 -32.08 28.21
CA MET A 88 -18.73 -31.32 28.67
C MET A 88 -19.07 -30.44 29.87
N SER A 89 -18.10 -30.26 30.77
CA SER A 89 -18.23 -29.30 31.87
C SER A 89 -18.07 -27.85 31.38
N ASP A 90 -18.77 -26.92 32.04
CA ASP A 90 -18.69 -25.48 31.72
C ASP A 90 -17.26 -24.95 31.80
N LEU A 91 -16.47 -25.44 32.77
CA LEU A 91 -15.05 -25.10 32.89
C LEU A 91 -14.24 -25.56 31.66
N SER A 92 -14.50 -26.76 31.14
CA SER A 92 -13.82 -27.23 29.92
C SER A 92 -14.19 -26.38 28.71
N LEU A 93 -15.46 -26.00 28.56
CA LEU A 93 -15.92 -25.12 27.49
C LEU A 93 -15.29 -23.72 27.57
N ALA A 94 -15.19 -23.16 28.78
CA ALA A 94 -14.55 -21.87 29.03
C ALA A 94 -13.05 -21.91 28.72
N LEU A 95 -12.33 -22.94 29.19
CA LEU A 95 -10.90 -23.11 28.90
C LEU A 95 -10.62 -23.30 27.41
N GLN A 96 -11.45 -24.07 26.71
CA GLN A 96 -11.30 -24.22 25.27
C GLN A 96 -11.62 -22.93 24.51
N GLY A 97 -12.58 -22.14 24.98
CA GLY A 97 -12.88 -20.81 24.43
C GLY A 97 -11.69 -19.87 24.60
N LEU A 98 -11.15 -19.78 25.82
CA LEU A 98 -9.96 -18.99 26.13
C LEU A 98 -8.75 -19.42 25.30
N ALA A 99 -8.47 -20.72 25.20
CA ALA A 99 -7.37 -21.24 24.41
C ALA A 99 -7.49 -20.87 22.92
N ARG A 100 -8.69 -20.99 22.33
CA ARG A 100 -8.93 -20.56 20.94
C ARG A 100 -8.71 -19.06 20.78
N CYS A 101 -9.21 -18.23 21.70
CA CYS A 101 -9.01 -16.77 21.66
C CYS A 101 -7.53 -16.40 21.76
N VAL A 102 -6.81 -16.97 22.73
CA VAL A 102 -5.38 -16.70 22.96
C VAL A 102 -4.56 -17.10 21.73
N LEU A 103 -4.75 -18.30 21.20
CA LEU A 103 -4.01 -18.74 20.00
C LEU A 103 -4.32 -17.88 18.78
N ASN A 104 -5.60 -17.54 18.58
CA ASN A 104 -6.04 -16.75 17.43
C ASN A 104 -5.52 -15.30 17.45
N ILE A 105 -5.08 -14.79 18.60
CA ILE A 105 -4.45 -13.47 18.71
C ILE A 105 -2.93 -13.61 18.74
N ALA A 106 -2.41 -14.47 19.62
CA ALA A 106 -0.98 -14.58 19.86
C ALA A 106 -0.21 -15.07 18.62
N ILE A 107 -0.71 -16.10 17.92
CA ILE A 107 -0.01 -16.64 16.75
C ILE A 107 0.05 -15.61 15.61
N PRO A 108 -1.08 -14.99 15.18
CA PRO A 108 -1.01 -14.01 14.11
C PRO A 108 -0.11 -12.81 14.43
N VAL A 109 -0.20 -12.26 15.65
CA VAL A 109 0.63 -11.13 16.08
C VAL A 109 2.11 -11.51 16.08
N LEU A 110 2.47 -12.65 16.68
CA LEU A 110 3.86 -13.09 16.77
C LEU A 110 4.46 -13.32 15.38
N VAL A 111 3.75 -14.02 14.50
CA VAL A 111 4.22 -14.33 13.15
C VAL A 111 4.37 -13.06 12.31
N TYR A 112 3.37 -12.17 12.34
CA TYR A 112 3.40 -10.91 11.59
C TYR A 112 4.56 -10.03 12.04
N VAL A 113 4.69 -9.78 13.34
CA VAL A 113 5.79 -8.96 13.90
C VAL A 113 7.15 -9.59 13.61
N THR A 114 7.29 -10.91 13.71
CA THR A 114 8.56 -11.61 13.41
C THR A 114 8.97 -11.45 11.96
N ILE A 115 8.04 -11.55 11.00
CA ILE A 115 8.34 -11.37 9.59
C ILE A 115 8.80 -9.94 9.30
N PHE A 116 8.12 -8.94 9.88
CA PHE A 116 8.55 -7.55 9.72
C PHE A 116 9.84 -7.22 10.46
N TYR A 117 10.12 -7.90 11.58
CA TYR A 117 11.41 -7.83 12.26
C TYR A 117 12.52 -8.35 11.36
N VAL A 118 12.35 -9.54 10.75
CA VAL A 118 13.29 -10.09 9.78
C VAL A 118 13.44 -9.17 8.57
N HIS A 119 12.33 -8.64 8.03
CA HIS A 119 12.35 -7.69 6.91
C HIS A 119 13.22 -6.46 7.20
N LEU A 120 12.99 -5.77 8.32
CA LEU A 120 13.74 -4.58 8.71
C LEU A 120 15.17 -4.87 9.20
N ALA A 121 15.44 -6.09 9.67
CA ALA A 121 16.79 -6.52 10.05
C ALA A 121 17.66 -6.90 8.84
N VAL A 122 17.06 -7.40 7.76
CA VAL A 122 17.77 -7.80 6.54
C VAL A 122 17.96 -6.61 5.59
N LEU A 123 16.95 -5.77 5.42
CA LEU A 123 16.98 -4.61 4.52
C LEU A 123 17.52 -3.37 5.24
N THR A 124 18.81 -3.38 5.53
CA THR A 124 19.48 -2.26 6.21
C THR A 124 19.96 -1.17 5.27
N LYS A 125 20.09 -1.42 3.97
CA LYS A 125 20.68 -0.48 3.00
C LYS A 125 19.65 0.42 2.33
N ALA A 126 20.06 1.66 2.02
CA ALA A 126 19.28 2.60 1.22
C ALA A 126 19.06 2.08 -0.21
N GLY A 127 17.93 2.45 -0.81
CA GLY A 127 17.52 2.00 -2.15
C GLY A 127 16.68 3.06 -2.86
N PRO A 128 16.38 2.91 -4.16
CA PRO A 128 15.80 3.98 -4.99
C PRO A 128 14.40 4.45 -4.55
N HIS A 129 13.70 3.67 -3.72
CA HIS A 129 12.33 3.95 -3.27
C HIS A 129 12.23 4.27 -1.77
N ASP A 130 13.36 4.51 -1.10
CA ASP A 130 13.36 4.95 0.31
C ASP A 130 12.82 6.39 0.50
N SER A 131 12.73 7.16 -0.60
CA SER A 131 12.19 8.53 -0.68
C SER A 131 10.77 8.68 -0.13
N VAL A 132 9.98 7.59 -0.12
CA VAL A 132 8.62 7.54 0.42
C VAL A 132 8.58 7.60 1.95
N MET A 133 9.67 7.18 2.60
CA MET A 133 9.82 7.19 4.06
C MET A 133 10.31 8.56 4.56
N THR A 134 10.17 8.81 5.86
CA THR A 134 10.65 10.04 6.50
C THR A 134 12.19 10.14 6.46
N SER A 135 12.73 11.36 6.57
CA SER A 135 14.20 11.54 6.63
C SER A 135 14.83 10.79 7.80
N ALA A 136 14.14 10.71 8.94
CA ALA A 136 14.63 9.94 10.09
C ALA A 136 14.74 8.45 9.76
N PHE A 137 13.77 7.89 9.02
CA PHE A 137 13.82 6.50 8.56
C PHE A 137 14.95 6.29 7.56
N GLN A 138 15.08 7.16 6.55
CA GLN A 138 16.14 7.09 5.55
C GLN A 138 17.53 7.21 6.17
N ALA A 139 17.71 8.12 7.13
CA ALA A 139 18.97 8.30 7.84
C ALA A 139 19.33 7.10 8.75
N SER A 140 18.36 6.23 9.04
CA SER A 140 18.59 4.98 9.79
C SER A 140 19.03 3.79 8.92
N LEU A 141 19.08 3.95 7.59
CA LEU A 141 19.58 2.96 6.64
C LEU A 141 21.07 3.17 6.36
N GLU A 142 21.78 2.13 5.91
CA GLU A 142 23.17 2.20 5.48
C GLU A 142 23.26 2.79 4.06
N GLY A 143 24.05 3.85 3.90
CA GLY A 143 24.18 4.57 2.62
C GLY A 143 23.09 5.61 2.41
N GLY A 144 23.02 6.19 1.22
CA GLY A 144 22.03 7.22 0.87
C GLY A 144 22.08 8.44 1.79
N LEU A 145 20.94 8.78 2.40
CA LEU A 145 20.86 9.94 3.29
C LEU A 145 21.77 9.83 4.51
N ALA A 146 21.92 8.63 5.07
CA ALA A 146 22.75 8.41 6.24
C ALA A 146 24.25 8.64 5.99
N SER A 147 24.74 8.53 4.75
CA SER A 147 26.12 8.91 4.41
C SER A 147 26.31 10.42 4.28
N ILE A 148 25.24 11.14 3.97
CA ILE A 148 25.23 12.59 3.72
C ILE A 148 25.07 13.35 5.05
N THR A 149 24.19 12.88 5.94
CA THR A 149 23.88 13.57 7.20
C THR A 149 24.77 13.16 8.37
N LYS A 150 25.62 12.15 8.19
CA LYS A 150 26.59 11.72 9.21
C LYS A 150 27.53 12.89 9.51
N GLY A 151 27.62 13.35 10.75
CA GLY A 151 28.58 14.41 11.14
C GLY A 151 28.04 15.82 11.14
N GLN A 152 26.79 16.02 10.75
CA GLN A 152 26.20 17.34 10.80
C GLN A 152 25.97 17.79 12.25
N PRO A 153 26.05 19.11 12.52
CA PRO A 153 25.70 19.65 13.82
C PRO A 153 24.26 19.30 14.18
N LEU A 154 24.03 18.93 15.45
CA LEU A 154 22.70 18.50 15.90
C LEU A 154 21.77 19.70 16.12
N GLU A 155 22.26 20.73 16.81
CA GLU A 155 21.48 21.91 17.19
C GLU A 155 21.47 22.94 16.06
N VAL A 156 20.29 23.31 15.60
CA VAL A 156 20.11 24.41 14.65
C VAL A 156 20.30 25.73 15.39
N ALA A 157 21.20 26.57 14.90
CA ALA A 157 21.64 27.79 15.57
C ALA A 157 21.59 29.01 14.62
N HIS A 158 21.79 30.18 15.19
CA HIS A 158 22.05 31.39 14.41
C HIS A 158 23.31 31.21 13.53
N GLY A 159 23.18 31.44 12.22
CA GLY A 159 24.24 31.21 11.24
C GLY A 159 24.26 29.79 10.65
N SER A 160 23.31 28.93 11.03
CA SER A 160 23.17 27.59 10.47
C SER A 160 22.68 27.61 9.03
N GLN A 161 23.39 26.90 8.15
CA GLN A 161 22.98 26.56 6.80
C GLN A 161 22.22 25.24 6.83
N ILE A 162 20.97 25.21 6.38
CA ILE A 162 20.08 24.06 6.45
C ILE A 162 19.35 23.80 5.14
N THR A 163 18.95 22.56 4.91
CA THR A 163 17.93 22.23 3.91
C THR A 163 16.62 21.84 4.63
N LEU A 164 15.51 22.45 4.21
CA LEU A 164 14.19 22.19 4.78
C LEU A 164 13.44 21.23 3.86
N ARG A 165 13.08 20.06 4.37
CA ARG A 165 12.26 19.08 3.67
C ARG A 165 10.85 19.06 4.22
N HIS A 166 9.87 18.89 3.33
CA HIS A 166 8.50 18.62 3.70
C HIS A 166 8.37 17.19 4.27
N THR A 167 7.85 17.07 5.49
CA THR A 167 7.93 15.81 6.27
C THR A 167 6.91 14.76 5.83
N HIS A 168 5.69 15.17 5.53
CA HIS A 168 4.59 14.27 5.16
C HIS A 168 4.34 14.32 3.64
N GLY A 169 3.68 13.32 3.05
CA GLY A 169 3.42 13.33 1.59
C GLY A 169 4.67 13.14 0.71
N LYS A 170 4.76 13.90 -0.40
CA LYS A 170 5.81 13.78 -1.41
C LYS A 170 7.10 14.45 -0.92
N ALA A 171 8.23 13.76 -1.05
CA ALA A 171 9.53 14.32 -0.71
C ALA A 171 9.86 15.51 -1.61
N CYS A 172 9.98 16.69 -1.02
CA CYS A 172 10.44 17.90 -1.67
C CYS A 172 11.13 18.82 -0.66
N TRP A 173 12.06 19.64 -1.15
CA TRP A 173 12.82 20.60 -0.37
C TRP A 173 12.38 22.02 -0.71
N LEU A 174 12.35 22.89 0.31
CA LEU A 174 12.15 24.31 0.11
C LEU A 174 13.28 24.85 -0.78
N HIS A 175 12.89 25.42 -1.92
CA HIS A 175 13.79 25.75 -3.01
C HIS A 175 13.54 27.17 -3.49
N SER A 176 14.60 27.83 -3.94
CA SER A 176 14.49 29.12 -4.62
C SER A 176 15.59 29.29 -5.66
N HIS A 177 15.28 29.91 -6.78
CA HIS A 177 16.20 30.11 -7.91
C HIS A 177 16.01 31.52 -8.45
N ASN A 178 16.91 32.02 -9.30
CA ASN A 178 16.94 33.44 -9.69
C ASN A 178 15.69 33.94 -10.45
N GLU A 179 14.85 33.05 -10.96
CA GLU A 179 13.62 33.42 -11.65
C GLU A 179 12.58 34.04 -10.71
N VAL A 180 11.79 34.95 -11.28
CA VAL A 180 10.75 35.70 -10.58
C VAL A 180 9.37 35.24 -11.00
N TYR A 181 8.37 35.41 -10.14
CA TYR A 181 6.99 35.18 -10.52
C TYR A 181 6.59 36.08 -11.70
N PRO A 182 5.75 35.62 -12.65
CA PRO A 182 5.30 36.47 -13.74
C PRO A 182 4.47 37.62 -13.18
N ILE A 183 4.48 38.81 -13.82
CA ILE A 183 3.73 39.99 -13.36
C ILE A 183 2.22 39.71 -13.23
N ARG A 184 1.70 38.87 -14.12
CA ARG A 184 0.34 38.35 -14.06
C ARG A 184 0.36 36.84 -14.21
N TYR A 185 -0.41 36.15 -13.38
CA TYR A 185 -0.61 34.71 -13.53
C TYR A 185 -1.47 34.42 -14.78
N PRO A 186 -1.57 33.15 -15.22
CA PRO A 186 -2.36 32.77 -16.40
C PRO A 186 -3.85 33.20 -16.34
N ASP A 187 -4.41 33.35 -15.14
CA ASP A 187 -5.78 33.80 -14.90
C ASP A 187 -5.94 35.33 -14.80
N LYS A 188 -4.88 36.08 -15.14
CA LYS A 188 -4.81 37.55 -15.14
C LYS A 188 -4.78 38.21 -13.75
N ARG A 189 -4.71 37.45 -12.66
CA ARG A 189 -4.43 38.02 -11.32
C ARG A 189 -3.04 38.62 -11.27
N GLY A 190 -2.89 39.69 -10.49
CA GLY A 190 -1.60 40.33 -10.25
C GLY A 190 -0.72 39.49 -9.32
N SER A 191 0.57 39.52 -9.58
CA SER A 191 1.61 38.84 -8.81
C SER A 191 2.57 39.88 -8.22
N SER A 192 3.35 39.48 -7.22
CA SER A 192 4.37 40.32 -6.59
C SER A 192 5.59 40.58 -7.47
N HIS A 193 5.79 39.76 -8.51
CA HIS A 193 7.01 39.74 -9.33
C HIS A 193 8.30 39.55 -8.51
N GLN A 194 8.20 38.96 -7.31
CA GLN A 194 9.34 38.61 -6.48
C GLN A 194 9.95 37.27 -6.90
N GLN A 195 11.09 36.91 -6.30
CA GLN A 195 11.76 35.65 -6.61
C GLN A 195 10.90 34.45 -6.18
N GLN A 196 10.85 33.44 -7.05
CA GLN A 196 10.03 32.25 -6.83
C GLN A 196 10.54 31.43 -5.64
N VAL A 197 9.61 30.93 -4.84
CA VAL A 197 9.88 29.91 -3.82
C VAL A 197 8.99 28.71 -4.09
N THR A 198 9.60 27.54 -4.19
CA THR A 198 8.95 26.31 -4.64
C THR A 198 9.35 25.15 -3.74
N CYS A 199 8.73 23.99 -3.97
CA CYS A 199 9.21 22.72 -3.44
C CYS A 199 9.82 21.90 -4.58
N TYR A 200 11.12 21.68 -4.53
CA TYR A 200 11.84 20.90 -5.54
C TYR A 200 12.03 19.46 -5.08
N THR A 201 11.85 18.49 -5.99
CA THR A 201 11.85 17.05 -5.65
C THR A 201 13.23 16.41 -5.63
N PHE A 202 14.29 17.18 -5.92
CA PHE A 202 15.67 16.69 -5.94
C PHE A 202 16.55 17.56 -5.05
N LYS A 203 17.69 17.00 -4.64
CA LYS A 203 18.72 17.75 -3.91
C LYS A 203 19.45 18.69 -4.85
N ASP A 204 19.57 19.94 -4.44
CA ASP A 204 20.18 21.02 -5.20
C ASP A 204 20.88 21.99 -4.24
N LEU A 205 21.87 22.73 -4.73
CA LEU A 205 22.52 23.81 -3.97
C LEU A 205 21.54 24.96 -3.65
N ASN A 206 20.51 25.14 -4.50
CA ASN A 206 19.41 26.08 -4.30
C ASN A 206 18.38 25.65 -3.23
N ASN A 207 18.62 24.52 -2.55
CA ASN A 207 17.79 24.09 -1.42
C ASN A 207 18.32 24.57 -0.06
N TRP A 208 19.48 25.25 -0.05
CA TRP A 208 20.14 25.68 1.18
C TRP A 208 19.62 27.04 1.66
N TRP A 209 19.33 27.11 2.95
CA TRP A 209 18.84 28.31 3.63
C TRP A 209 19.70 28.60 4.86
N ILE A 210 19.96 29.87 5.13
CA ILE A 210 20.71 30.34 6.29
C ILE A 210 19.72 30.89 7.32
N ILE A 211 19.80 30.38 8.54
CA ILE A 211 19.03 30.88 9.67
C ILE A 211 19.72 32.08 10.29
N ARG A 212 18.99 33.18 10.42
CA ARG A 212 19.48 34.42 11.00
C ARG A 212 18.49 34.94 12.05
N ARG A 213 19.00 35.49 13.16
CA ARG A 213 18.18 36.19 14.16
C ARG A 213 18.00 37.64 13.70
N PRO A 214 16.83 38.27 13.89
CA PRO A 214 16.56 39.63 13.42
C PRO A 214 17.57 40.67 13.96
N GLU A 215 17.99 40.52 15.21
CA GLU A 215 18.87 41.46 15.92
C GLU A 215 20.35 41.34 15.57
N LYS A 216 20.76 40.23 14.93
CA LYS A 216 22.16 39.94 14.63
C LYS A 216 22.44 40.08 13.14
N SER A 217 23.46 40.86 12.80
CA SER A 217 23.94 41.05 11.42
C SER A 217 25.01 40.05 11.00
N ASN A 218 25.80 39.55 11.95
CA ASN A 218 26.78 38.50 11.69
C ASN A 218 26.05 37.20 11.30
N LEU A 219 26.67 36.41 10.42
CA LEU A 219 26.18 35.10 9.98
C LEU A 219 27.07 33.96 10.47
N VAL A 220 28.23 34.26 11.07
CA VAL A 220 29.13 33.26 11.64
C VAL A 220 28.58 32.73 12.96
N VAL A 221 28.63 31.41 13.10
CA VAL A 221 28.15 30.72 14.31
C VAL A 221 29.11 30.98 15.47
N SER A 222 28.60 31.49 16.59
CA SER A 222 29.39 31.69 17.81
C SER A 222 29.76 30.36 18.47
N MET A 223 30.83 30.35 19.27
CA MET A 223 31.13 29.26 20.21
C MET A 223 30.99 29.79 21.64
N PRO A 224 29.98 29.33 22.43
CA PRO A 224 28.98 28.28 22.13
C PRO A 224 27.91 28.71 21.09
N PRO A 225 27.28 27.75 20.39
CA PRO A 225 26.26 28.04 19.38
C PRO A 225 25.00 28.64 20.03
N ASP A 226 24.48 29.71 19.43
CA ASP A 226 23.20 30.32 19.80
C ASP A 226 22.05 29.51 19.18
N SER A 227 21.63 28.45 19.87
CA SER A 227 20.60 27.52 19.42
C SER A 227 19.22 28.17 19.32
N ILE A 228 18.49 27.84 18.25
CA ILE A 228 17.12 28.30 18.01
C ILE A 228 16.15 27.41 18.79
N LYS A 229 15.25 28.05 19.53
CA LYS A 229 14.27 27.38 20.37
C LYS A 229 12.84 27.58 19.86
N HIS A 230 11.94 26.77 20.39
CA HIS A 230 10.51 26.95 20.19
C HIS A 230 10.07 28.38 20.55
N GLY A 231 9.34 29.03 19.65
CA GLY A 231 8.84 30.40 19.81
C GLY A 231 9.80 31.49 19.32
N ASP A 232 11.04 31.16 18.98
CA ASP A 232 12.00 32.12 18.46
C ASP A 232 11.58 32.65 17.08
N ILE A 233 11.89 33.92 16.84
CA ILE A 233 11.68 34.59 15.55
C ILE A 233 12.99 34.60 14.76
N ILE A 234 12.93 34.18 13.51
CA ILE A 234 14.06 34.06 12.60
C ILE A 234 13.79 34.71 11.24
N HIS A 235 14.88 35.02 10.55
CA HIS A 235 14.93 35.19 9.10
C HIS A 235 15.47 33.89 8.47
N LEU A 236 14.83 33.46 7.40
CA LEU A 236 15.32 32.40 6.52
C LEU A 236 15.87 33.08 5.27
N VAL A 237 17.17 33.03 5.07
CA VAL A 237 17.85 33.67 3.93
C VAL A 237 18.27 32.58 2.95
N HIS A 238 17.92 32.72 1.67
CA HIS A 238 18.32 31.76 0.67
C HIS A 238 19.84 31.79 0.48
N GLY A 239 20.48 30.61 0.48
CA GLY A 239 21.93 30.48 0.58
C GLY A 239 22.69 31.05 -0.62
N ILE A 240 22.19 30.83 -1.83
CA ILE A 240 22.84 31.31 -3.08
C ILE A 240 22.44 32.75 -3.40
N THR A 241 21.16 33.10 -3.30
CA THR A 241 20.69 34.42 -3.75
C THR A 241 20.72 35.48 -2.66
N GLY A 242 21.00 35.11 -1.41
CA GLY A 242 21.07 36.02 -0.26
C GLY A 242 19.74 36.69 0.11
N ARG A 243 18.63 36.33 -0.55
CA ARG A 243 17.32 36.95 -0.37
C ARG A 243 16.53 36.25 0.73
N ALA A 244 15.77 37.02 1.51
CA ALA A 244 15.02 36.49 2.63
C ALA A 244 13.64 35.95 2.20
N LEU A 245 13.24 34.84 2.79
CA LEU A 245 11.92 34.24 2.67
C LEU A 245 10.86 35.21 3.20
N ASN A 246 9.89 35.51 2.36
CA ASN A 246 8.87 36.53 2.54
C ASN A 246 7.49 35.95 2.21
N SER A 247 6.47 36.43 2.90
CA SER A 247 5.09 36.27 2.48
C SER A 247 4.37 37.59 2.64
N HIS A 248 3.38 37.83 1.80
CA HIS A 248 2.70 39.12 1.73
C HIS A 248 1.28 38.91 1.21
N ASP A 249 0.45 39.96 1.24
CA ASP A 249 -0.98 39.84 0.91
C ASP A 249 -1.24 39.82 -0.61
N VAL A 250 -0.64 38.85 -1.30
CA VAL A 250 -0.88 38.50 -2.69
C VAL A 250 -1.31 37.04 -2.74
N SER A 251 -2.34 36.75 -3.52
CA SER A 251 -2.85 35.38 -3.68
C SER A 251 -1.86 34.49 -4.42
N ALA A 252 -1.65 33.26 -3.94
CA ALA A 252 -0.76 32.30 -4.58
C ALA A 252 -1.22 31.91 -6.01
N PRO A 253 -0.30 31.52 -6.90
CA PRO A 253 -0.57 31.28 -8.33
C PRO A 253 -1.61 30.18 -8.59
N MET A 254 -1.49 29.01 -7.94
CA MET A 254 -2.39 27.87 -8.13
C MET A 254 -3.46 27.79 -7.04
N SER A 255 -3.18 28.35 -5.86
CA SER A 255 -4.06 28.30 -4.69
C SER A 255 -4.52 29.70 -4.26
N PRO A 256 -5.54 30.29 -4.91
CA PRO A 256 -5.88 31.71 -4.74
C PRO A 256 -6.37 32.10 -3.34
N HIS A 257 -6.78 31.12 -2.52
CA HIS A 257 -7.22 31.34 -1.13
C HIS A 257 -6.05 31.47 -0.14
N ASN A 258 -4.83 31.14 -0.57
CA ASN A 258 -3.60 31.16 0.21
C ASN A 258 -2.72 32.33 -0.23
N GLN A 259 -1.80 32.76 0.65
CA GLN A 259 -0.85 33.82 0.28
C GLN A 259 0.36 33.25 -0.45
N GLU A 260 0.89 34.04 -1.38
CA GLU A 260 2.13 33.78 -2.08
C GLU A 260 3.31 33.80 -1.10
N VAL A 261 4.23 32.86 -1.29
CA VAL A 261 5.52 32.81 -0.62
C VAL A 261 6.59 33.09 -1.66
N SER A 262 7.54 33.96 -1.34
CA SER A 262 8.54 34.45 -2.28
C SER A 262 9.84 34.80 -1.54
N CYS A 263 10.91 35.02 -2.29
CA CYS A 263 12.12 35.64 -1.77
C CYS A 263 12.07 37.14 -2.09
N TYR A 264 12.11 37.99 -1.06
CA TYR A 264 11.89 39.43 -1.23
C TYR A 264 12.94 40.07 -2.14
N ILE A 265 12.47 40.90 -3.07
CA ILE A 265 13.30 41.76 -3.93
C ILE A 265 12.89 43.19 -3.67
N ASP A 266 13.84 44.04 -3.29
CA ASP A 266 13.59 45.46 -3.11
C ASP A 266 13.56 46.16 -4.48
N TYR A 267 12.36 46.35 -5.02
CA TYR A 267 12.14 47.14 -6.22
C TYR A 267 12.03 48.65 -5.94
N ASN A 268 12.38 49.11 -4.72
CA ASN A 268 12.19 50.49 -4.28
C ASN A 268 10.71 50.92 -4.36
N VAL A 269 9.80 49.98 -4.07
CA VAL A 269 8.34 50.14 -4.05
C VAL A 269 7.90 50.20 -2.58
N SER A 270 6.80 50.88 -2.28
CA SER A 270 6.27 51.12 -0.93
C SER A 270 5.80 49.88 -0.15
N MET A 271 6.15 48.66 -0.56
CA MET A 271 5.83 47.42 0.16
C MET A 271 7.02 46.99 1.02
N PRO A 272 6.95 47.17 2.36
CA PRO A 272 8.03 46.74 3.23
C PRO A 272 8.13 45.20 3.25
N ALA A 273 9.35 44.71 3.43
CA ALA A 273 9.62 43.29 3.54
C ALA A 273 8.99 42.69 4.81
N GLN A 274 8.33 41.54 4.69
CA GLN A 274 7.69 40.81 5.78
C GLN A 274 8.39 39.45 5.91
N ASN A 275 9.61 39.48 6.43
CA ASN A 275 10.53 38.33 6.36
C ASN A 275 10.66 37.55 7.67
N LEU A 276 9.79 37.83 8.65
CA LEU A 276 9.88 37.29 10.01
C LEU A 276 9.04 36.01 10.13
N TRP A 277 9.70 34.94 10.57
CA TRP A 277 9.08 33.63 10.78
C TRP A 277 9.31 33.17 12.21
N ARG A 278 8.25 32.78 12.91
CA ARG A 278 8.30 32.17 14.22
C ARG A 278 8.41 30.66 14.09
N VAL A 279 9.35 30.05 14.80
CA VAL A 279 9.56 28.60 14.82
C VAL A 279 8.63 27.97 15.84
N ASP A 280 7.75 27.08 15.38
CA ASP A 280 6.92 26.20 16.22
C ASP A 280 7.47 24.76 16.11
N ILE A 281 7.68 24.07 17.23
CA ILE A 281 8.28 22.72 17.26
C ILE A 281 7.17 21.78 17.71
N THR A 282 6.72 20.91 16.80
CA THR A 282 5.51 20.11 17.00
C THR A 282 5.75 18.93 17.93
N ASN A 283 6.94 18.32 17.89
CA ASN A 283 7.31 17.15 18.68
C ASN A 283 8.14 17.48 19.93
N ARG A 284 7.92 18.66 20.52
CA ARG A 284 8.63 19.16 21.72
C ARG A 284 8.59 18.22 22.91
N GLU A 285 7.51 17.46 23.08
CA GLU A 285 7.34 16.52 24.19
C GLU A 285 8.32 15.33 24.09
N GLN A 286 8.79 15.02 22.88
CA GLN A 286 9.69 13.90 22.62
C GLN A 286 11.16 14.34 22.53
N GLU A 287 11.43 15.44 21.83
CA GLU A 287 12.80 15.86 21.49
C GLU A 287 13.26 17.14 22.23
N GLY A 288 12.39 17.77 23.03
CA GLY A 288 12.67 19.01 23.77
C GLY A 288 12.38 20.30 22.98
N ASP A 289 12.71 21.45 23.60
CA ASP A 289 12.39 22.79 23.06
C ASP A 289 13.46 23.36 22.11
N VAL A 290 14.56 22.65 21.91
CA VAL A 290 15.65 23.04 21.01
C VAL A 290 15.40 22.45 19.63
N TRP A 291 15.66 23.24 18.59
CA TRP A 291 15.51 22.77 17.21
C TRP A 291 16.70 21.87 16.82
N HIS A 292 16.44 20.57 16.69
CA HIS A 292 17.41 19.57 16.26
C HIS A 292 17.24 19.16 14.80
N THR A 293 18.35 18.80 14.15
CA THR A 293 18.34 18.26 12.78
C THR A 293 17.76 16.85 12.74
N ILE A 294 17.04 16.52 11.67
CA ILE A 294 16.35 15.23 11.39
C ILE A 294 15.22 14.88 12.35
N GLN A 295 15.41 15.10 13.66
CA GLN A 295 14.52 14.69 14.74
C GLN A 295 13.37 15.67 14.95
N SER A 296 13.65 16.98 14.98
CA SER A 296 12.61 17.97 15.22
C SER A 296 11.72 18.17 13.99
N GLN A 297 10.42 18.17 14.22
CA GLN A 297 9.40 18.56 13.28
C GLN A 297 8.97 19.98 13.59
N VAL A 298 9.04 20.88 12.62
CA VAL A 298 8.80 22.30 12.83
C VAL A 298 7.75 22.87 11.88
N ARG A 299 7.04 23.89 12.34
CA ARG A 299 6.23 24.79 11.51
C ARG A 299 6.86 26.16 11.52
N LEU A 300 6.83 26.81 10.37
CA LEU A 300 7.29 28.19 10.21
C LEU A 300 6.05 29.07 10.11
N ILE A 301 5.81 29.89 11.13
CA ILE A 301 4.64 30.76 11.22
C ILE A 301 5.06 32.17 10.83
N HIS A 302 4.50 32.68 9.75
CA HIS A 302 4.73 34.05 9.31
C HIS A 302 4.23 35.05 10.36
N VAL A 303 5.08 35.94 10.86
CA VAL A 303 4.75 36.79 12.01
C VAL A 303 3.66 37.82 11.66
N ASN A 304 3.72 38.43 10.48
CA ASN A 304 2.80 39.50 10.09
C ASN A 304 1.39 38.98 9.81
N SER A 305 1.25 37.82 9.14
CA SER A 305 -0.07 37.26 8.81
C SER A 305 -0.53 36.13 9.74
N SER A 306 0.33 35.67 10.66
CA SER A 306 0.09 34.52 11.55
C SER A 306 -0.27 33.22 10.81
N GLN A 307 0.15 33.09 9.54
CA GLN A 307 -0.11 31.92 8.69
C GLN A 307 1.10 30.98 8.67
N ALA A 308 0.86 29.68 8.53
CA ALA A 308 1.93 28.68 8.49
C ALA A 308 2.40 28.42 7.05
N LEU A 309 3.71 28.23 6.88
CA LEU A 309 4.31 27.79 5.63
C LEU A 309 3.83 26.38 5.27
N ARG A 310 3.20 26.23 4.11
CA ARG A 310 2.49 25.02 3.70
C ARG A 310 2.90 24.56 2.31
N TYR A 311 3.04 23.24 2.16
CA TYR A 311 3.03 22.58 0.86
C TYR A 311 1.60 22.48 0.30
N SER A 312 1.34 23.05 -0.88
CA SER A 312 -0.01 23.09 -1.47
C SER A 312 -0.46 21.78 -2.13
N GLY A 313 0.49 20.91 -2.50
CA GLY A 313 0.22 19.74 -3.36
C GLY A 313 -0.04 20.07 -4.84
N ARG A 314 -0.04 21.34 -5.25
CA ARG A 314 -0.23 21.77 -6.64
C ARG A 314 1.12 21.99 -7.33
N GLN A 315 1.12 21.78 -8.64
CA GLN A 315 2.30 21.97 -9.49
C GLN A 315 2.19 23.33 -10.20
N LEU A 316 3.28 24.08 -10.22
CA LEU A 316 3.38 25.32 -10.97
C LEU A 316 3.44 25.02 -12.47
N PRO A 317 2.99 25.95 -13.34
CA PRO A 317 3.14 25.82 -14.79
C PRO A 317 4.59 25.88 -15.26
N ASP A 318 4.80 25.87 -16.58
CA ASP A 318 6.14 25.88 -17.20
C ASP A 318 7.04 27.04 -16.75
N TRP A 319 6.48 28.21 -16.44
CA TRP A 319 7.24 29.35 -15.91
C TRP A 319 7.85 29.11 -14.52
N GLY A 320 7.32 28.13 -13.77
CA GLY A 320 7.84 27.66 -12.48
C GLY A 320 8.50 26.30 -12.60
N PHE A 321 8.96 25.94 -13.80
CA PHE A 321 9.66 24.69 -14.13
C PHE A 321 8.93 23.41 -13.70
N ASN A 322 7.60 23.43 -13.64
CA ASN A 322 6.81 22.30 -13.19
C ASN A 322 7.20 21.84 -11.77
N GLN A 323 7.70 22.74 -10.93
CA GLN A 323 7.98 22.49 -9.51
C GLN A 323 6.70 22.60 -8.67
N MET A 324 6.73 22.19 -7.40
CA MET A 324 5.54 22.26 -6.55
C MET A 324 5.38 23.62 -5.89
N GLU A 325 4.13 24.07 -5.71
CA GLU A 325 3.81 25.36 -5.12
C GLU A 325 3.91 25.33 -3.58
N ILE A 326 4.58 26.34 -3.01
CA ILE A 326 4.61 26.66 -1.58
C ILE A 326 3.78 27.90 -1.31
N VAL A 327 2.96 27.84 -0.27
CA VAL A 327 2.03 28.91 0.11
C VAL A 327 2.02 29.11 1.62
N THR A 328 1.35 30.15 2.10
CA THR A 328 0.95 30.19 3.53
C THR A 328 -0.53 29.88 3.71
N ASP A 329 -0.86 29.29 4.85
CA ASP A 329 -2.24 28.93 5.18
C ASP A 329 -2.64 29.46 6.56
N LYS A 330 -3.90 29.86 6.67
CA LYS A 330 -4.55 30.25 7.94
C LYS A 330 -4.72 29.04 8.86
N THR A 331 -4.88 27.85 8.29
CA THR A 331 -4.95 26.60 9.06
C THR A 331 -3.54 26.18 9.46
N VAL A 332 -3.11 26.57 10.66
CA VAL A 332 -1.74 26.32 11.14
C VAL A 332 -1.49 24.84 11.47
N ILE A 333 -2.48 24.14 12.01
CA ILE A 333 -2.32 22.74 12.45
C ILE A 333 -2.76 21.81 11.32
N GLN A 334 -1.81 21.39 10.50
CA GLN A 334 -2.01 20.39 9.44
C GLN A 334 -0.69 19.69 9.08
N ASP A 335 -0.76 18.50 8.49
CA ASP A 335 0.43 17.71 8.15
C ASP A 335 1.30 18.37 7.07
N ASP A 336 0.67 19.11 6.15
CA ASP A 336 1.31 19.85 5.03
C ASP A 336 2.16 21.06 5.47
N THR A 337 2.09 21.43 6.75
CA THR A 337 2.86 22.56 7.33
C THR A 337 4.11 22.10 8.08
N ILE A 338 4.36 20.79 8.12
CA ILE A 338 5.42 20.21 8.92
C ILE A 338 6.67 20.03 8.06
N TRP A 339 7.74 20.68 8.51
CA TRP A 339 9.04 20.68 7.89
C TRP A 339 10.08 20.06 8.83
N ASN A 340 11.12 19.48 8.26
CA ASN A 340 12.25 18.98 9.03
C ASN A 340 13.56 19.40 8.36
N VAL A 341 14.57 19.66 9.19
CA VAL A 341 15.92 19.94 8.68
C VAL A 341 16.57 18.62 8.31
N GLU A 342 16.92 18.46 7.04
CA GLU A 342 17.57 17.23 6.55
C GLU A 342 19.09 17.35 6.63
N GLU A 343 19.66 18.33 5.93
CA GLU A 343 21.10 18.61 5.93
C GLU A 343 21.38 19.90 6.71
N HIS A 344 22.49 19.94 7.43
CA HIS A 344 22.86 21.07 8.27
C HIS A 344 24.38 21.30 8.31
N ARG A 345 24.80 22.57 8.29
CA ARG A 345 26.19 23.02 8.41
C ARG A 345 26.25 24.33 9.19
N TYR A 346 27.35 24.59 9.88
CA TYR A 346 27.61 25.89 10.50
C TYR A 346 28.38 26.80 9.54
N THR A 347 27.94 28.05 9.41
CA THR A 347 28.68 29.06 8.65
C THR A 347 29.95 29.46 9.40
N LYS A 348 31.10 29.30 8.72
CA LYS A 348 32.43 29.63 9.27
C LYS A 348 33.01 30.94 8.78
N PHE A 349 32.58 31.40 7.60
CA PHE A 349 33.13 32.57 6.91
C PHE A 349 32.14 33.73 6.91
N GLU A 350 32.63 34.94 7.20
CA GLU A 350 31.85 36.17 7.13
C GLU A 350 31.63 36.60 5.67
N ASP A 351 32.65 36.48 4.82
CA ASP A 351 32.62 36.91 3.42
C ASP A 351 31.66 36.08 2.55
N GLU A 352 30.81 36.77 1.79
CA GLU A 352 29.75 36.18 0.95
C GLU A 352 30.32 35.30 -0.17
N LYS A 353 31.34 35.78 -0.89
CA LYS A 353 31.99 35.03 -1.98
C LYS A 353 32.74 33.78 -1.49
N GLU A 354 33.31 33.84 -0.29
CA GLU A 354 33.98 32.67 0.31
C GLU A 354 32.94 31.66 0.80
N ARG A 355 31.81 32.12 1.33
CA ARG A 355 30.68 31.27 1.72
C ARG A 355 30.08 30.54 0.52
N GLU A 356 29.85 31.24 -0.59
CA GLU A 356 29.39 30.61 -1.83
C GLU A 356 30.37 29.54 -2.32
N ARG A 357 31.68 29.82 -2.28
CA ARG A 357 32.71 28.85 -2.65
C ARG A 357 32.76 27.65 -1.70
N ASP A 358 32.62 27.87 -0.39
CA ASP A 358 32.56 26.81 0.62
C ASP A 358 31.32 25.93 0.40
N MET A 359 30.17 26.54 0.08
CA MET A 359 28.94 25.82 -0.26
C MET A 359 29.11 24.94 -1.51
N ILE A 360 29.83 25.44 -2.52
CA ILE A 360 30.11 24.70 -3.76
C ILE A 360 31.14 23.59 -3.54
N ASN A 361 32.17 23.82 -2.71
CA ASN A 361 33.33 22.93 -2.57
C ASN A 361 33.25 21.92 -1.41
N ALA A 362 32.30 22.09 -0.48
CA ALA A 362 32.25 21.27 0.73
C ALA A 362 31.83 19.80 0.43
N GLU A 363 32.84 18.95 0.29
CA GLU A 363 32.74 17.49 0.42
C GLU A 363 32.38 17.11 1.88
N MET A 364 31.40 16.21 2.02
CA MET A 364 30.78 15.83 3.28
C MET A 364 31.70 14.92 4.12
N ILE A 365 32.22 15.41 5.25
CA ILE A 365 33.09 14.62 6.16
C ILE A 365 32.26 14.05 7.34
N PRO A 366 32.30 12.73 7.61
CA PRO A 366 31.29 12.02 8.40
C PRO A 366 31.57 11.85 9.90
N LEU A 367 30.61 12.09 10.80
CA LEU A 367 30.63 11.64 12.22
C LEU A 367 29.24 11.36 12.88
N LYS A 368 29.01 10.08 13.21
CA LYS A 368 27.91 9.46 14.01
C LYS A 368 26.54 9.22 13.32
N VAL A 369 25.99 8.02 13.59
CA VAL A 369 24.82 7.39 12.95
C VAL A 369 23.53 7.70 13.74
N THR A 370 22.45 8.08 13.05
CA THR A 370 21.10 8.13 13.61
C THR A 370 20.50 6.73 13.70
N SER A 371 20.06 6.30 14.88
CA SER A 371 19.36 5.02 15.07
C SER A 371 17.88 5.24 15.42
N LEU A 372 17.00 4.51 14.74
CA LEU A 372 15.57 4.45 15.06
C LEU A 372 15.24 3.12 15.74
N SER A 373 14.26 3.14 16.65
CA SER A 373 13.72 1.93 17.25
C SER A 373 12.93 1.09 16.24
N PHE A 374 12.89 -0.23 16.45
CA PHE A 374 12.10 -1.14 15.62
C PHE A 374 10.63 -0.72 15.53
N TRP A 375 10.01 -0.34 16.66
CA TRP A 375 8.59 0.02 16.70
C TRP A 375 8.27 1.29 15.90
N ARG A 376 9.18 2.27 15.87
CA ARG A 376 9.02 3.47 15.05
C ARG A 376 9.14 3.14 13.56
N LYS A 377 10.14 2.34 13.18
CA LYS A 377 10.27 1.84 11.80
C LYS A 377 9.06 1.00 11.37
N PHE A 378 8.60 0.11 12.24
CA PHE A 378 7.45 -0.77 11.99
C PHE A 378 6.17 0.05 11.80
N SER A 379 5.83 0.94 12.73
CA SER A 379 4.61 1.75 12.66
C SER A 379 4.57 2.66 11.43
N GLU A 380 5.68 3.32 11.11
CA GLU A 380 5.80 4.14 9.90
C GLU A 380 5.57 3.33 8.63
N LEU A 381 6.23 2.17 8.51
CA LEU A 381 6.08 1.26 7.38
C LEU A 381 4.63 0.77 7.25
N GLN A 382 4.00 0.32 8.36
CA GLN A 382 2.61 -0.15 8.35
C GLN A 382 1.64 0.95 7.92
N TYR A 383 1.83 2.17 8.42
CA TYR A 383 1.00 3.31 8.05
C TYR A 383 1.08 3.58 6.54
N LYS A 384 2.28 3.61 5.97
CA LYS A 384 2.49 3.83 4.52
C LYS A 384 1.95 2.67 3.66
N MET A 385 1.97 1.44 4.18
CA MET A 385 1.41 0.27 3.49
C MET A 385 -0.12 0.23 3.48
N LEU A 386 -0.77 0.66 4.58
CA LEU A 386 -2.24 0.67 4.70
C LEU A 386 -2.89 1.89 4.06
N PHE A 387 -2.21 3.03 4.12
CA PHE A 387 -2.66 4.31 3.57
C PHE A 387 -1.66 4.78 2.51
N PRO A 388 -1.60 4.11 1.35
CA PRO A 388 -0.76 4.58 0.25
C PRO A 388 -1.25 5.96 -0.20
N SER A 389 -0.34 6.91 -0.36
CA SER A 389 -0.62 8.18 -1.00
C SER A 389 -1.21 7.89 -2.38
N GLN A 390 -2.45 8.31 -2.62
CA GLN A 390 -3.14 8.12 -3.90
C GLN A 390 -2.47 8.99 -4.98
N GLU A 391 -1.31 8.55 -5.48
CA GLU A 391 -0.82 9.06 -6.75
C GLU A 391 -1.76 8.56 -7.85
N ASN A 392 -2.12 9.48 -8.75
CA ASN A 392 -3.05 9.30 -9.87
C ASN A 392 -3.03 7.87 -10.39
N ILE A 393 -4.07 7.09 -10.05
CA ILE A 393 -4.22 5.70 -10.46
C ILE A 393 -4.39 5.70 -11.98
N GLN A 394 -3.27 5.60 -12.71
CA GLN A 394 -3.30 5.48 -14.14
C GLN A 394 -3.99 4.15 -14.47
N SER A 395 -5.12 4.22 -15.15
CA SER A 395 -5.86 3.05 -15.61
C SER A 395 -4.97 2.25 -16.54
N HIS A 396 -4.59 1.04 -16.13
CA HIS A 396 -3.81 0.14 -16.98
C HIS A 396 -4.70 -0.49 -18.06
N MET A 397 -4.18 -0.67 -19.27
CA MET A 397 -4.95 -1.21 -20.41
C MET A 397 -5.58 -2.59 -20.12
N TYR A 398 -4.86 -3.45 -19.39
CA TYR A 398 -5.33 -4.79 -18.98
C TYR A 398 -6.05 -4.82 -17.62
N SER A 399 -6.47 -3.66 -17.10
CA SER A 399 -7.29 -3.63 -15.90
C SER A 399 -8.66 -4.28 -16.16
N SER A 400 -9.19 -4.93 -15.13
CA SER A 400 -10.49 -5.60 -15.22
C SER A 400 -11.30 -5.44 -13.95
N ASP A 401 -12.62 -5.36 -14.12
CA ASP A 401 -13.55 -5.06 -13.04
C ASP A 401 -14.11 -6.32 -12.39
N PRO A 402 -14.56 -6.27 -11.13
CA PRO A 402 -15.11 -7.43 -10.44
C PRO A 402 -16.20 -8.22 -11.20
N PRO A 403 -17.21 -7.57 -11.84
CA PRO A 403 -18.25 -8.28 -12.60
C PRO A 403 -17.73 -9.07 -13.80
N GLU A 404 -16.58 -8.67 -14.34
CA GLU A 404 -15.95 -9.29 -15.51
C GLU A 404 -15.30 -10.63 -15.18
N TRP A 405 -14.90 -10.82 -13.92
CA TRP A 405 -14.11 -11.97 -13.52
C TRP A 405 -14.89 -13.27 -13.65
N PRO A 406 -16.09 -13.49 -13.06
CA PRO A 406 -16.75 -14.80 -13.06
C PRO A 406 -16.96 -15.44 -14.43
N LEU A 407 -17.07 -14.61 -15.47
CA LEU A 407 -17.22 -15.02 -16.86
C LEU A 407 -15.92 -14.90 -17.67
N MET A 408 -14.82 -14.42 -17.08
CA MET A 408 -13.53 -14.27 -17.77
C MET A 408 -13.68 -13.48 -19.07
N THR A 409 -14.28 -12.29 -18.98
CA THR A 409 -14.48 -11.42 -20.16
C THR A 409 -13.15 -10.88 -20.67
N ARG A 410 -12.26 -10.47 -19.77
CA ARG A 410 -10.92 -9.94 -20.08
C ARG A 410 -9.81 -10.80 -19.49
N GLY A 411 -8.74 -10.99 -20.27
CA GLY A 411 -7.48 -11.62 -19.86
C GLY A 411 -6.37 -10.59 -19.68
N ILE A 412 -5.19 -11.05 -19.26
CA ILE A 412 -4.01 -10.19 -19.09
C ILE A 412 -2.86 -10.76 -19.92
N ALA A 413 -2.24 -9.95 -20.76
CA ALA A 413 -1.01 -10.32 -21.43
C ALA A 413 0.19 -10.19 -20.47
N TYR A 414 0.96 -11.25 -20.28
CA TYR A 414 2.20 -11.22 -19.48
C TYR A 414 3.45 -11.08 -20.32
N TRP A 415 3.42 -11.66 -21.51
CA TRP A 415 4.56 -11.62 -22.42
C TRP A 415 4.08 -11.78 -23.84
N VAL A 416 4.72 -11.07 -24.75
CA VAL A 416 4.58 -11.22 -26.19
C VAL A 416 5.99 -11.19 -26.77
N SER A 417 6.29 -12.13 -27.66
CA SER A 417 7.59 -12.18 -28.35
C SER A 417 7.71 -11.02 -29.34
N SER A 418 8.90 -10.44 -29.47
CA SER A 418 9.15 -9.34 -30.40
C SER A 418 9.23 -9.77 -31.87
N HIS A 419 9.41 -11.07 -32.15
CA HIS A 419 9.69 -11.59 -33.49
C HIS A 419 8.61 -12.52 -34.05
N HIS A 420 7.72 -13.03 -33.21
CA HIS A 420 6.63 -13.92 -33.60
C HIS A 420 5.40 -13.69 -32.72
N ASN A 421 4.22 -14.18 -33.11
CA ASN A 421 2.99 -13.98 -32.32
C ASN A 421 2.88 -14.92 -31.09
N GLY A 422 4.01 -15.39 -30.58
CA GLY A 422 4.03 -16.20 -29.36
C GLY A 422 3.79 -15.31 -28.16
N GLN A 423 2.85 -15.70 -27.30
CA GLN A 423 2.41 -14.86 -26.20
C GLN A 423 1.99 -15.71 -25.00
N VAL A 424 2.23 -15.17 -23.82
CA VAL A 424 1.75 -15.71 -22.54
C VAL A 424 0.61 -14.85 -22.04
N HIS A 425 -0.56 -15.46 -21.89
CA HIS A 425 -1.77 -14.79 -21.41
C HIS A 425 -2.31 -15.46 -20.15
N LEU A 426 -2.72 -14.64 -19.19
CA LEU A 426 -3.50 -15.04 -18.04
C LEU A 426 -4.93 -15.28 -18.48
N LEU A 427 -5.21 -16.52 -18.86
CA LEU A 427 -6.53 -16.98 -19.26
C LEU A 427 -6.84 -18.33 -18.60
N GLY A 428 -8.02 -18.42 -18.00
CA GLY A 428 -8.52 -19.63 -17.35
C GLY A 428 -9.08 -20.65 -18.33
N ASN A 429 -9.39 -21.84 -17.82
CA ASN A 429 -10.10 -22.83 -18.62
C ASN A 429 -11.60 -22.49 -18.64
N ILE A 430 -12.13 -22.09 -19.80
CA ILE A 430 -13.51 -21.63 -19.95
C ILE A 430 -14.55 -22.64 -19.42
N VAL A 431 -14.28 -23.95 -19.60
CA VAL A 431 -15.19 -25.02 -19.15
C VAL A 431 -15.23 -25.04 -17.63
N ILE A 432 -14.08 -24.95 -16.95
CA ILE A 432 -14.02 -24.87 -15.48
C ILE A 432 -14.73 -23.59 -15.00
N TRP A 433 -14.43 -22.44 -15.60
CA TRP A 433 -14.99 -21.16 -15.16
C TRP A 433 -16.51 -21.11 -15.26
N TYR A 434 -17.05 -21.56 -16.40
CA TYR A 434 -18.49 -21.51 -16.65
C TYR A 434 -19.24 -22.58 -15.86
N SER A 435 -18.73 -23.81 -15.83
CA SER A 435 -19.32 -24.87 -15.00
C SER A 435 -19.30 -24.51 -13.52
N ALA A 436 -18.23 -23.88 -13.03
CA ALA A 436 -18.13 -23.47 -11.63
C ALA A 436 -19.06 -22.30 -11.30
N SER A 437 -19.23 -21.34 -12.22
CA SER A 437 -20.23 -20.27 -12.08
C SER A 437 -21.66 -20.83 -12.12
N LEU A 438 -21.94 -21.82 -12.98
CA LEU A 438 -23.23 -22.52 -13.02
C LEU A 438 -23.48 -23.30 -11.72
N CYS A 439 -22.49 -24.03 -11.19
CA CYS A 439 -22.60 -24.78 -9.94
C CYS A 439 -22.86 -23.86 -8.73
N LEU A 440 -22.35 -22.63 -8.74
CA LEU A 440 -22.66 -21.64 -7.72
C LEU A 440 -24.15 -21.27 -7.73
N VAL A 441 -24.73 -21.04 -8.91
CA VAL A 441 -26.17 -20.76 -9.07
C VAL A 441 -27.01 -21.98 -8.67
N ILE A 442 -26.60 -23.19 -9.07
CA ILE A 442 -27.26 -24.45 -8.69
C ILE A 442 -27.23 -24.63 -7.18
N TYR A 443 -26.08 -24.40 -6.53
CA TYR A 443 -25.95 -24.50 -5.07
C TYR A 443 -26.92 -23.55 -4.37
N PHE A 444 -26.92 -22.28 -4.75
CA PHE A 444 -27.79 -21.28 -4.16
C PHE A 444 -29.28 -21.62 -4.35
N SER A 445 -29.65 -22.08 -5.55
CA SER A 445 -31.01 -22.50 -5.88
C SER A 445 -31.45 -23.72 -5.06
N LEU A 446 -30.60 -24.75 -4.97
CA LEU A 446 -30.85 -25.94 -4.14
C LEU A 446 -30.92 -25.60 -2.66
N PHE A 447 -30.06 -24.69 -2.18
CA PHE A 447 -30.05 -24.23 -0.81
C PHE A 447 -31.38 -23.54 -0.45
N ILE A 448 -31.84 -22.59 -1.27
CA ILE A 448 -33.15 -21.94 -1.09
C ILE A 448 -34.28 -22.97 -1.15
N PHE A 449 -34.26 -23.86 -2.15
CA PHE A 449 -35.27 -24.90 -2.31
C PHE A 449 -35.39 -25.78 -1.06
N TYR A 450 -34.26 -26.29 -0.55
CA TYR A 450 -34.26 -27.11 0.66
C TYR A 450 -34.69 -26.33 1.89
N LEU A 451 -34.29 -25.07 2.04
CA LEU A 451 -34.74 -24.22 3.15
C LEU A 451 -36.26 -24.01 3.13
N LEU A 452 -36.83 -23.68 1.96
CA LEU A 452 -38.27 -23.47 1.80
C LEU A 452 -39.06 -24.76 2.08
N ARG A 453 -38.60 -25.91 1.59
CA ARG A 453 -39.26 -27.19 1.82
C ARG A 453 -39.16 -27.65 3.26
N ARG A 454 -38.01 -27.46 3.91
CA ARG A 454 -37.85 -27.74 5.35
C ARG A 454 -38.71 -26.83 6.22
N ARG A 455 -38.89 -25.55 5.84
CA ARG A 455 -39.84 -24.65 6.52
C ARG A 455 -41.29 -25.12 6.39
N ARG A 456 -41.63 -25.85 5.32
CA ARG A 456 -42.92 -26.55 5.13
C ARG A 456 -42.92 -27.98 5.68
N LEU A 457 -41.94 -28.35 6.52
CA LEU A 457 -41.82 -29.67 7.14
C LEU A 457 -41.67 -30.84 6.13
N CYS A 458 -41.24 -30.55 4.90
CA CYS A 458 -40.90 -31.56 3.90
C CYS A 458 -39.40 -31.85 3.93
N TYR A 459 -39.02 -33.07 4.32
CA TYR A 459 -37.64 -33.51 4.44
C TYR A 459 -37.21 -34.40 3.26
N ASP A 460 -36.71 -33.78 2.18
CA ASP A 460 -36.34 -34.49 0.95
C ASP A 460 -35.12 -35.42 1.07
N ILE A 461 -34.18 -35.01 1.92
CA ILE A 461 -32.91 -35.68 2.17
C ILE A 461 -32.75 -35.95 3.66
N GLU A 462 -32.04 -37.03 3.96
CA GLU A 462 -31.71 -37.42 5.33
C GLU A 462 -30.96 -36.29 6.07
N THR A 463 -31.13 -36.23 7.39
CA THR A 463 -30.53 -35.20 8.25
C THR A 463 -29.01 -35.17 8.15
N GLY A 464 -28.35 -36.32 8.02
CA GLY A 464 -26.90 -36.40 7.81
C GLY A 464 -26.45 -35.75 6.50
N ALA A 465 -27.09 -36.12 5.38
CA ALA A 465 -26.80 -35.55 4.07
C ALA A 465 -27.07 -34.04 4.02
N TRP A 466 -28.12 -33.58 4.69
CA TRP A 466 -28.40 -32.15 4.84
C TRP A 466 -27.33 -31.40 5.61
N ASN A 467 -26.89 -31.93 6.75
CA ASN A 467 -25.85 -31.29 7.56
C ASN A 467 -24.53 -31.21 6.79
N PHE A 468 -24.19 -32.24 6.01
CA PHE A 468 -23.03 -32.22 5.12
C PHE A 468 -23.16 -31.16 4.02
N PHE A 469 -24.29 -31.14 3.30
CA PHE A 469 -24.58 -30.13 2.27
C PHE A 469 -24.52 -28.70 2.81
N LEU A 470 -25.14 -28.48 3.98
CA LEU A 470 -25.19 -27.17 4.64
C LEU A 470 -23.79 -26.75 5.09
N HIS A 471 -23.05 -27.61 5.79
CA HIS A 471 -21.74 -27.27 6.34
C HIS A 471 -20.70 -27.02 5.24
N THR A 472 -20.56 -27.96 4.30
CA THR A 472 -19.61 -27.85 3.18
C THR A 472 -19.97 -26.69 2.27
N GLY A 473 -21.25 -26.58 1.90
CA GLY A 473 -21.72 -25.54 1.01
C GLY A 473 -21.63 -24.14 1.63
N SER A 474 -22.03 -23.97 2.90
CA SER A 474 -21.96 -22.66 3.57
C SER A 474 -20.52 -22.20 3.75
N PHE A 475 -19.60 -23.10 4.10
CA PHE A 475 -18.17 -22.77 4.18
C PHE A 475 -17.61 -22.30 2.83
N LEU A 476 -17.84 -23.07 1.76
CA LEU A 476 -17.28 -22.77 0.44
C LEU A 476 -17.95 -21.54 -0.19
N PHE A 477 -19.26 -21.39 -0.04
CA PHE A 477 -20.01 -20.24 -0.56
C PHE A 477 -19.67 -18.96 0.21
N LEU A 478 -19.58 -19.01 1.54
CA LEU A 478 -19.13 -17.86 2.33
C LEU A 478 -17.68 -17.48 1.99
N GLY A 479 -16.81 -18.48 1.82
CA GLY A 479 -15.44 -18.25 1.40
C GLY A 479 -15.34 -17.58 0.03
N TYR A 480 -16.18 -17.98 -0.93
CA TYR A 480 -16.31 -17.32 -2.23
C TYR A 480 -16.74 -15.87 -2.09
N LEU A 481 -17.85 -15.59 -1.39
CA LEU A 481 -18.37 -14.24 -1.24
C LEU A 481 -17.36 -13.32 -0.58
N LEU A 482 -16.71 -13.80 0.46
CA LEU A 482 -15.77 -13.01 1.23
C LEU A 482 -14.52 -12.62 0.43
N HIS A 483 -14.07 -13.49 -0.48
CA HIS A 483 -12.93 -13.20 -1.36
C HIS A 483 -13.33 -12.51 -2.67
N TYR A 484 -14.60 -12.19 -2.87
CA TYR A 484 -15.10 -11.57 -4.11
C TYR A 484 -15.77 -10.22 -3.86
N LEU A 485 -16.69 -10.15 -2.90
CA LEU A 485 -17.52 -8.99 -2.60
C LEU A 485 -16.72 -7.73 -2.18
N PRO A 486 -15.62 -7.82 -1.39
CA PRO A 486 -14.86 -6.62 -1.02
C PRO A 486 -14.32 -5.84 -2.21
N TYR A 487 -14.02 -6.50 -3.33
CA TYR A 487 -13.47 -5.82 -4.51
C TYR A 487 -14.43 -4.86 -5.20
N PHE A 488 -15.74 -4.94 -4.91
CA PHE A 488 -16.71 -3.96 -5.40
C PHE A 488 -16.64 -2.61 -4.68
N PHE A 489 -15.97 -2.56 -3.53
CA PHE A 489 -15.86 -1.36 -2.68
C PHE A 489 -14.45 -0.77 -2.65
N VAL A 490 -13.57 -1.22 -3.55
CA VAL A 490 -12.17 -0.78 -3.58
C VAL A 490 -11.93 0.03 -4.85
N ASP A 491 -11.68 1.33 -4.66
CA ASP A 491 -11.34 2.27 -5.73
C ASP A 491 -9.84 2.21 -6.05
N ARG A 492 -9.41 1.14 -6.73
CA ARG A 492 -8.04 0.99 -7.24
C ARG A 492 -8.01 0.20 -8.55
N THR A 493 -6.87 0.19 -9.23
CA THR A 493 -6.67 -0.68 -10.40
C THR A 493 -6.70 -2.15 -10.00
N LEU A 494 -7.67 -2.89 -10.57
CA LEU A 494 -7.85 -4.31 -10.33
C LEU A 494 -7.55 -5.12 -11.60
N PHE A 495 -7.34 -6.42 -11.38
CA PHE A 495 -6.86 -7.37 -12.38
C PHE A 495 -7.44 -8.75 -12.08
N LEU A 496 -7.58 -9.60 -13.10
CA LEU A 496 -8.17 -10.94 -13.00
C LEU A 496 -7.52 -11.84 -11.92
N HIS A 497 -6.22 -11.71 -11.65
CA HIS A 497 -5.54 -12.51 -10.62
C HIS A 497 -6.06 -12.25 -9.20
N HIS A 498 -6.72 -11.11 -8.94
CA HIS A 498 -7.36 -10.81 -7.65
C HIS A 498 -8.53 -11.76 -7.34
N TYR A 499 -9.17 -12.32 -8.36
CA TYR A 499 -10.27 -13.26 -8.22
C TYR A 499 -9.83 -14.67 -7.82
N PHE A 500 -8.54 -15.00 -7.88
CA PHE A 500 -8.07 -16.39 -7.73
C PHE A 500 -8.42 -17.04 -6.39
N PRO A 501 -8.33 -16.34 -5.24
CA PRO A 501 -8.84 -16.87 -3.99
C PRO A 501 -10.32 -17.26 -4.05
N ALA A 502 -11.17 -16.41 -4.64
CA ALA A 502 -12.58 -16.71 -4.84
C ALA A 502 -12.78 -17.87 -5.83
N LEU A 503 -12.01 -17.91 -6.92
CA LEU A 503 -12.05 -19.00 -7.90
C LEU A 503 -11.77 -20.36 -7.26
N LEU A 504 -10.83 -20.46 -6.31
CA LEU A 504 -10.56 -21.72 -5.59
C LEU A 504 -11.80 -22.22 -4.82
N PHE A 505 -12.45 -21.34 -4.06
CA PHE A 505 -13.69 -21.68 -3.38
C PHE A 505 -14.78 -22.10 -4.36
N LYS A 506 -14.87 -21.43 -5.51
CA LYS A 506 -15.80 -21.76 -6.59
C LYS A 506 -15.54 -23.17 -7.17
N ILE A 507 -14.27 -23.53 -7.40
CA ILE A 507 -13.87 -24.87 -7.88
C ILE A 507 -14.17 -25.95 -6.83
N LEU A 508 -13.85 -25.70 -5.57
CA LEU A 508 -14.17 -26.63 -4.47
C LEU A 508 -15.69 -26.82 -4.32
N LEU A 509 -16.47 -25.74 -4.45
CA LEU A 509 -17.93 -25.80 -4.41
C LEU A 509 -18.49 -26.64 -5.57
N THR A 510 -17.86 -26.56 -6.75
CA THR A 510 -18.21 -27.39 -7.91
C THR A 510 -18.06 -28.87 -7.58
N ALA A 511 -16.95 -29.27 -6.95
CA ALA A 511 -16.75 -30.64 -6.52
C ALA A 511 -17.81 -31.11 -5.51
N ALA A 512 -18.15 -30.26 -4.53
CA ALA A 512 -19.20 -30.55 -3.54
C ALA A 512 -20.59 -30.71 -4.18
N ILE A 513 -20.92 -29.88 -5.18
CA ILE A 513 -22.19 -29.99 -5.93
C ILE A 513 -22.22 -31.24 -6.79
N VAL A 514 -21.12 -31.59 -7.45
CA VAL A 514 -21.02 -32.83 -8.24
C VAL A 514 -21.25 -34.05 -7.35
N GLU A 515 -20.66 -34.09 -6.16
CA GLU A 515 -20.90 -35.14 -5.17
C GLU A 515 -22.36 -35.18 -4.69
N HIS A 516 -22.95 -34.01 -4.40
CA HIS A 516 -24.34 -33.92 -3.96
C HIS A 516 -25.34 -34.36 -5.04
N LEU A 517 -25.12 -33.97 -6.30
CA LEU A 517 -25.93 -34.42 -7.43
C LEU A 517 -25.78 -35.92 -7.69
N TYR A 518 -24.56 -36.46 -7.53
CA TYR A 518 -24.34 -37.90 -7.56
C TYR A 518 -25.17 -38.63 -6.50
N PHE A 519 -25.20 -38.10 -5.27
CA PHE A 519 -26.03 -38.64 -4.20
C PHE A 519 -27.53 -38.61 -4.55
N LEU A 520 -28.05 -37.53 -5.12
CA LEU A 520 -29.47 -37.43 -5.51
C LEU A 520 -29.86 -38.41 -6.61
N THR A 521 -28.96 -38.65 -7.58
CA THR A 521 -29.21 -39.59 -8.69
C THR A 521 -29.12 -41.06 -8.30
N SER A 522 -28.60 -41.38 -7.11
CA SER A 522 -28.43 -42.75 -6.61
C SER A 522 -29.73 -43.57 -6.52
N ARG A 523 -30.89 -42.91 -6.45
CA ARG A 523 -32.20 -43.57 -6.43
C ARG A 523 -32.53 -44.31 -7.73
N ASN A 524 -31.99 -43.88 -8.88
CA ASN A 524 -32.24 -44.49 -10.18
C ASN A 524 -30.93 -44.84 -10.89
N LYS A 525 -30.68 -46.15 -11.06
CA LYS A 525 -29.45 -46.68 -11.67
C LYS A 525 -29.20 -46.13 -13.08
N ILE A 526 -30.24 -45.93 -13.90
CA ILE A 526 -30.10 -45.41 -15.27
C ILE A 526 -29.62 -43.96 -15.23
N VAL A 527 -30.27 -43.11 -14.42
CA VAL A 527 -29.90 -41.70 -14.24
C VAL A 527 -28.49 -41.58 -13.67
N GLN A 528 -28.11 -42.46 -12.74
CA GLN A 528 -26.77 -42.48 -12.16
C GLN A 528 -25.70 -42.83 -13.20
N GLN A 529 -25.95 -43.79 -14.11
CA GLN A 529 -25.01 -44.12 -15.18
C GLN A 529 -24.88 -42.98 -16.19
N ILE A 530 -26.00 -42.37 -16.60
CA ILE A 530 -26.01 -41.18 -17.47
C ILE A 530 -25.20 -40.06 -16.83
N TYR A 531 -25.39 -39.81 -15.53
CA TYR A 531 -24.67 -38.77 -14.80
C TYR A 531 -23.16 -39.02 -14.75
N LYS A 532 -22.72 -40.27 -14.54
CA LYS A 532 -21.30 -40.65 -14.61
C LYS A 532 -20.71 -40.38 -15.99
N ILE A 533 -21.43 -40.72 -17.06
CA ILE A 533 -21.00 -40.45 -18.44
C ILE A 533 -20.85 -38.93 -18.66
N ILE A 534 -21.81 -38.12 -18.19
CA ILE A 534 -21.73 -36.66 -18.27
C ILE A 534 -20.49 -36.12 -17.56
N ILE A 535 -20.16 -36.61 -16.37
CA ILE A 535 -18.94 -36.21 -15.64
C ILE A 535 -17.69 -36.57 -16.43
N ILE A 536 -17.62 -37.78 -17.01
CA ILE A 536 -16.47 -38.21 -17.82
C ILE A 536 -16.30 -37.29 -19.04
N ILE A 537 -17.38 -36.99 -19.76
CA ILE A 537 -17.37 -36.06 -20.90
C ILE A 537 -16.91 -34.67 -20.46
N TRP A 538 -17.40 -34.18 -19.32
CA TRP A 538 -17.01 -32.89 -18.77
C TRP A 538 -15.51 -32.83 -18.43
N ILE A 539 -14.96 -33.86 -17.77
CA ILE A 539 -13.52 -33.96 -17.47
C ILE A 539 -12.68 -34.02 -18.76
N LEU A 540 -13.12 -34.82 -19.75
CA LEU A 540 -12.45 -34.87 -21.05
C LEU A 540 -12.45 -33.51 -21.74
N SER A 541 -13.56 -32.78 -21.70
CA SER A 541 -13.67 -31.42 -22.23
C SER A 541 -12.71 -30.44 -21.53
N ILE A 542 -12.54 -30.54 -20.20
CA ILE A 542 -11.56 -29.74 -19.46
C ILE A 542 -10.14 -30.03 -19.98
N ILE A 543 -9.78 -31.30 -20.16
CA ILE A 543 -8.45 -31.71 -20.61
C ILE A 543 -8.19 -31.22 -22.05
N THR A 544 -9.16 -31.33 -22.96
CA THR A 544 -9.00 -30.87 -24.34
C THR A 544 -8.83 -29.36 -24.42
N VAL A 545 -9.63 -28.59 -23.67
CA VAL A 545 -9.49 -27.13 -23.58
C VAL A 545 -8.15 -26.76 -22.96
N PHE A 546 -7.73 -27.44 -21.89
CA PHE A 546 -6.43 -27.19 -21.27
C PHE A 546 -5.28 -27.40 -22.26
N LYS A 547 -5.29 -28.50 -23.01
CA LYS A 547 -4.29 -28.78 -24.05
C LYS A 547 -4.31 -27.72 -25.16
N LYS A 548 -5.48 -27.30 -25.64
CA LYS A 548 -5.58 -26.26 -26.67
C LYS A 548 -5.01 -24.91 -26.21
N PHE A 549 -5.35 -24.47 -25.00
CA PHE A 549 -4.88 -23.20 -24.44
C PHE A 549 -3.50 -23.26 -23.77
N SER A 550 -2.88 -24.45 -23.69
CA SER A 550 -1.54 -24.61 -23.11
C SER A 550 -0.47 -23.78 -23.84
N VAL A 551 -0.65 -23.54 -25.14
CA VAL A 551 0.27 -22.72 -25.94
C VAL A 551 0.33 -21.28 -25.39
N LEU A 552 -0.80 -20.73 -24.94
CA LEU A 552 -0.89 -19.41 -24.31
C LEU A 552 -0.46 -19.40 -22.85
N SER A 553 -0.41 -20.56 -22.18
CA SER A 553 0.11 -20.66 -20.81
C SER A 553 1.64 -20.76 -20.77
N TYR A 554 2.24 -21.49 -21.72
CA TYR A 554 3.68 -21.72 -21.77
C TYR A 554 4.45 -20.73 -22.65
N GLY A 555 3.82 -20.20 -23.70
CA GLY A 555 4.46 -19.28 -24.66
C GLY A 555 5.61 -19.92 -25.46
N ALA A 556 5.72 -21.25 -25.49
CA ALA A 556 6.89 -21.97 -26.01
C ALA A 556 6.86 -22.22 -27.53
N VAL A 557 5.71 -22.05 -28.19
CA VAL A 557 5.54 -22.33 -29.62
C VAL A 557 5.30 -21.01 -30.36
N PRO A 558 6.02 -20.75 -31.47
CA PRO A 558 5.71 -19.60 -32.31
C PRO A 558 4.33 -19.79 -32.96
N LEU A 559 3.48 -18.79 -32.83
CA LEU A 559 2.13 -18.78 -33.40
C LEU A 559 2.10 -17.91 -34.66
N SER A 560 1.32 -18.34 -35.66
CA SER A 560 0.91 -17.46 -36.76
C SER A 560 -0.25 -16.56 -36.34
N ALA A 561 -0.54 -15.50 -37.11
CA ALA A 561 -1.71 -14.66 -36.87
C ALA A 561 -3.03 -15.48 -36.90
N GLU A 562 -3.16 -16.41 -37.86
CA GLU A 562 -4.31 -17.31 -37.95
C GLU A 562 -4.48 -18.19 -36.72
N ASP A 563 -3.40 -18.69 -36.14
CA ASP A 563 -3.47 -19.53 -34.94
C ASP A 563 -3.96 -18.73 -33.73
N VAL A 564 -3.53 -17.47 -33.60
CA VAL A 564 -4.04 -16.57 -32.56
C VAL A 564 -5.54 -16.29 -32.75
N TYR A 565 -5.99 -16.06 -33.99
CA TYR A 565 -7.42 -15.89 -34.28
C TYR A 565 -8.23 -17.16 -33.96
N LYS A 566 -7.71 -18.36 -34.25
CA LYS A 566 -8.36 -19.65 -33.88
C LYS A 566 -8.46 -19.88 -32.37
N LEU A 567 -7.60 -19.23 -31.58
CA LEU A 567 -7.63 -19.27 -30.12
C LEU A 567 -8.57 -18.22 -29.51
N ARG A 568 -8.94 -17.18 -30.27
CA ARG A 568 -9.88 -16.13 -29.84
C ARG A 568 -11.33 -16.64 -29.88
N TRP A 569 -11.74 -17.33 -28.81
CA TRP A 569 -13.11 -17.84 -28.68
C TRP A 569 -14.13 -16.80 -28.23
N ARG A 570 -13.66 -15.62 -27.80
CA ARG A 570 -14.49 -14.49 -27.42
C ARG A 570 -13.91 -13.21 -27.98
N ASP A 571 -14.78 -12.33 -28.46
CA ASP A 571 -14.37 -11.04 -29.00
C ASP A 571 -13.72 -10.16 -27.94
N THR A 572 -14.08 -10.32 -26.67
CA THR A 572 -13.50 -9.57 -25.55
C THR A 572 -12.08 -10.02 -25.18
N TRP A 573 -11.57 -11.12 -25.75
CA TRP A 573 -10.19 -11.55 -25.54
C TRP A 573 -9.28 -10.85 -26.53
N ASP A 574 -8.65 -9.78 -26.05
CA ASP A 574 -7.72 -8.95 -26.82
C ASP A 574 -6.33 -9.59 -26.85
N PHE A 575 -6.14 -10.52 -27.79
CA PHE A 575 -4.83 -11.07 -28.09
C PHE A 575 -4.04 -10.14 -29.00
N ILE A 576 -2.73 -10.03 -28.76
CA ILE A 576 -1.86 -9.17 -29.55
C ILE A 576 -1.41 -9.95 -30.80
N VAL A 577 -1.55 -9.32 -31.95
CA VAL A 577 -1.09 -9.83 -33.25
C VAL A 577 -0.18 -8.76 -33.84
N HIS A 578 1.06 -9.13 -34.20
CA HIS A 578 1.93 -8.25 -34.96
C HIS A 578 1.29 -8.00 -36.32
N LYS A 579 1.31 -6.74 -36.77
CA LYS A 579 1.01 -6.45 -38.16
C LYS A 579 2.17 -6.99 -39.00
N ASP A 580 1.83 -7.81 -39.99
CA ASP A 580 2.78 -8.37 -40.95
C ASP A 580 3.62 -7.28 -41.64
#